data_AF-M1C2N6-F1
#
_entry.id   AF-M1C2N6-F1
#
_cell.length_a   1.000
_cell.length_b   1.000
_cell.length_c   1.000
_cell.angle_alpha   90.00
_cell.angle_beta   90.00
_cell.angle_gamma   90.00
#
_symmetry.space_group_name_H-M   'P 1'
#
loop_
_entity.id
_entity.type
_entity.pdbx_description
1 polymer ?
#
loop_
_entity_poly.entity_id
_entity_poly.type
_entity_poly.pdbx_seq_one_letter_code
_entity_poly.pdbx_strand_id
1 'polypeptide(L)' 'MEDYLVVTDLDSTNGTFIGEKRLVPGVAAAALPGSLVTFGDTNLAIFRVAKFEKLETAASEVEEEEPSST' A
#
# COMPACT_ATOMS: atom_id res chain seq x y z
N MET A 1 19.14 11.94 1.48
CA MET A 1 17.90 11.88 0.66
C MET A 1 16.93 11.02 1.43
N GLU A 2 15.73 11.50 1.69
CA GLU A 2 14.69 10.68 2.32
C GLU A 2 14.15 9.68 1.30
N ASP A 3 13.97 8.43 1.72
CA ASP A 3 13.35 7.42 0.85
C ASP A 3 11.85 7.70 0.71
N TYR A 4 11.31 7.42 -0.46
CA TYR A 4 9.90 7.66 -0.78
C TYR A 4 9.32 6.50 -1.59
N LEU A 5 8.02 6.27 -1.44
CA LEU A 5 7.26 5.35 -2.27
C LEU A 5 6.79 6.08 -3.53
N VAL A 6 6.96 5.47 -4.69
CA VAL A 6 6.39 6.01 -5.94
C VAL A 6 5.07 5.33 -6.22
N VAL A 7 4.01 6.13 -6.38
CA VAL A 7 2.66 5.67 -6.67
C VAL A 7 2.23 6.23 -8.02
N THR A 8 1.65 5.40 -8.87
CA THR A 8 1.07 5.80 -10.16
C THR A 8 -0.35 5.29 -10.21
N ASP A 9 -1.30 6.18 -10.47
CA ASP A 9 -2.69 5.78 -10.74
C ASP A 9 -2.81 5.28 -12.18
N LEU A 10 -3.45 4.12 -12.38
CA LEU A 10 -3.61 3.49 -13.69
C LEU A 10 -4.97 3.80 -14.33
N ASP A 11 -5.43 5.04 -14.21
CA ASP A 11 -6.75 5.50 -14.65
C ASP A 11 -7.89 4.76 -13.93
N SER A 12 -7.80 4.71 -12.61
CA SER A 12 -8.81 4.04 -11.79
C SER A 12 -10.11 4.85 -11.74
N THR A 13 -11.26 4.16 -11.79
CA THR A 13 -12.60 4.79 -11.79
C THR A 13 -12.79 5.76 -10.61
N ASN A 14 -12.40 5.32 -9.41
CA ASN A 14 -12.59 6.10 -8.18
C ASN A 14 -11.36 6.98 -7.85
N GLY A 15 -10.24 6.79 -8.55
CA GLY A 15 -9.00 7.55 -8.38
C GLY A 15 -8.09 7.02 -7.27
N THR A 16 -6.89 7.59 -7.22
CA THR A 16 -5.91 7.40 -6.14
C THR A 16 -5.53 8.76 -5.58
N PHE A 17 -5.30 8.86 -4.27
CA PHE A 17 -5.00 10.11 -3.58
C PHE A 17 -3.77 9.96 -2.69
N ILE A 18 -2.98 11.02 -2.58
CA ILE A 18 -1.95 11.19 -1.55
C ILE A 18 -2.38 12.38 -0.68
N GLY A 19 -2.70 12.11 0.58
CA GLY A 19 -3.41 13.05 1.44
C GLY A 19 -4.78 13.37 0.84
N GLU A 20 -5.06 14.65 0.64
CA GLU A 20 -6.30 15.15 0.02
C GLU A 20 -6.17 15.35 -1.50
N LYS A 21 -4.98 15.13 -2.08
CA LYS A 21 -4.70 15.39 -3.49
C LYS A 21 -4.93 14.15 -4.35
N ARG A 22 -5.87 14.24 -5.29
CA ARG A 22 -6.05 13.23 -6.35
C ARG A 22 -4.85 13.21 -7.28
N LEU A 23 -4.35 12.03 -7.60
CA LEU A 23 -3.28 11.84 -8.57
C LEU A 23 -3.81 12.01 -10.00
N VAL A 24 -2.89 12.41 -10.89
CA VAL A 24 -3.17 12.42 -12.34
C VAL A 24 -2.88 11.01 -12.86
N PRO A 25 -3.81 10.37 -13.58
CA PRO A 25 -3.57 9.06 -14.19
C PRO A 25 -2.29 9.02 -15.03
N GLY A 26 -1.52 7.95 -14.89
CA GLY A 26 -0.26 7.72 -15.61
C GLY A 26 0.94 8.55 -15.13
N VAL A 27 0.75 9.47 -14.16
CA VAL A 27 1.84 10.30 -13.63
C VAL A 27 2.31 9.74 -12.29
N ALA A 28 3.61 9.42 -12.22
CA ALA A 28 4.25 9.00 -10.97
C ALA A 28 4.29 10.14 -9.94
N ALA A 29 3.84 9.84 -8.73
CA ALA A 29 3.85 10.75 -7.58
C ALA A 29 4.61 10.13 -6.40
N ALA A 30 5.42 10.95 -5.72
CA ALA A 30 6.14 10.53 -4.53
C ALA A 30 5.25 10.64 -3.28
N ALA A 31 5.19 9.56 -2.49
CA ALA A 31 4.61 9.51 -1.17
C ALA A 31 5.73 9.35 -0.14
N LEU A 32 5.91 10.36 0.71
CA LEU A 32 6.89 10.33 1.80
C LEU A 32 6.39 9.44 2.95
N PRO A 33 7.27 8.87 3.77
CA PRO A 33 6.88 8.24 5.03
C PRO A 33 5.96 9.15 5.84
N GLY A 34 4.86 8.60 6.34
CA GLY A 34 3.80 9.32 7.04
C GLY A 34 2.65 9.77 6.14
N SER A 35 2.82 9.81 4.82
CA SER A 35 1.73 10.13 3.88
C SER A 35 0.59 9.13 3.98
N LEU A 36 -0.64 9.60 3.79
CA LEU A 36 -1.80 8.75 3.60
C LEU A 36 -2.03 8.54 2.11
N VAL A 37 -2.09 7.28 1.67
CA VAL A 37 -2.43 6.91 0.29
C VAL A 37 -3.80 6.26 0.32
N THR A 38 -4.73 6.81 -0.45
CA THR A 38 -6.09 6.27 -0.59
C THR A 38 -6.26 5.71 -1.99
N PHE A 39 -6.70 4.46 -2.10
CA PHE A 39 -7.06 3.84 -3.38
C PHE A 39 -8.58 3.74 -3.44
N GLY A 40 -9.18 4.43 -4.42
CA GLY A 40 -10.59 4.69 -4.49
C GLY A 40 -11.00 5.87 -3.61
N ASP A 41 -12.09 5.72 -2.85
CA ASP A 41 -12.58 6.74 -1.91
C ASP A 41 -12.29 6.35 -0.45
N THR A 42 -12.70 7.22 0.49
CA THR A 42 -12.45 7.04 1.93
C THR A 42 -13.11 5.79 2.54
N ASN A 43 -14.02 5.12 1.82
CA ASN A 43 -14.73 3.94 2.30
C ASN A 43 -14.07 2.62 1.86
N LEU A 44 -13.10 2.67 0.93
CA LEU A 44 -12.43 1.48 0.39
C LEU A 44 -11.15 1.13 1.14
N ALA A 45 -10.08 1.91 0.94
CA ALA A 45 -8.77 1.57 1.49
C ALA A 45 -7.87 2.80 1.65
N ILE A 46 -7.45 3.07 2.88
CA ILE A 46 -6.51 4.13 3.24
C ILE A 46 -5.30 3.50 3.94
N PHE A 47 -4.11 3.75 3.42
CA PHE A 47 -2.85 3.23 3.95
C PHE A 47 -1.92 4.35 4.36
N ARG A 48 -1.19 4.16 5.45
CA ARG A 48 -0.11 5.07 5.86
C ARG A 48 1.23 4.54 5.38
N VAL A 49 1.98 5.35 4.64
CA VAL A 49 3.32 4.97 4.15
C VAL A 49 4.28 4.93 5.33
N ALA A 50 5.02 3.82 5.48
CA ALA A 50 6.08 3.68 6.46
C ALA A 50 7.26 2.95 5.83
N LYS A 51 8.47 3.38 6.17
CA LYS A 51 9.69 2.63 5.86
C LYS A 51 9.95 1.69 7.05
N PHE A 52 9.99 0.39 6.80
CA PHE A 52 10.42 -0.59 7.80
C PHE A 52 11.89 -0.93 7.56
N GLU A 53 12.66 -0.98 8.64
CA GLU A 53 13.97 -1.64 8.60
C GLU A 53 13.74 -3.14 8.57
N LYS A 54 14.36 -3.84 7.62
CA LYS A 54 14.22 -5.28 7.48
C LYS A 54 14.86 -5.94 8.70
N LEU A 55 14.04 -6.37 9.67
CA LEU A 55 14.48 -7.36 10.65
C LEU A 55 14.55 -8.70 9.90
N GLU A 56 15.71 -9.33 9.90
CA GLU A 56 15.89 -10.68 9.37
C GLU A 56 15.10 -11.67 10.25
N THR A 57 13.82 -11.88 9.92
CA THR A 57 13.02 -12.91 10.59
C THR A 57 13.28 -14.24 9.91
N ALA A 58 14.00 -15.13 10.61
CA ALA A 58 14.16 -16.52 10.23
C ALA A 58 12.79 -17.17 10.02
N ALA A 59 12.59 -17.75 8.84
CA ALA A 59 11.38 -18.48 8.50
C ALA A 59 11.23 -19.69 9.43
N SER A 60 10.16 -19.73 10.22
CA SER A 60 9.61 -20.99 10.73
C SER A 60 8.34 -21.27 9.92
N GLU A 61 8.44 -22.27 9.05
CA GLU A 61 7.35 -22.86 8.27
C GLU A 61 6.24 -23.33 9.22
N VAL A 62 4.99 -23.01 8.90
CA VAL A 62 3.81 -23.57 9.60
C VAL A 62 3.11 -24.48 8.60
N GLU A 63 3.07 -25.77 8.92
CA GLU A 63 2.40 -26.83 8.17
C GLU A 63 0.88 -26.60 8.11
N GLU A 64 0.27 -26.76 6.93
CA GLU A 64 -1.18 -26.76 6.73
C GLU A 64 -1.77 -28.11 7.17
N GLU A 65 -2.62 -28.14 8.20
CA GLU A 65 -3.52 -29.27 8.45
C GLU A 65 -4.88 -29.03 7.76
N GLU A 66 -5.20 -29.87 6.78
CA GLU A 66 -6.50 -29.96 6.10
C GLU A 66 -7.60 -30.47 7.07
N PRO A 67 -8.78 -29.84 7.16
CA PRO A 67 -9.85 -30.34 8.01
C PRO A 67 -10.55 -31.55 7.35
N SER A 68 -10.52 -32.71 8.03
CA SER A 68 -11.32 -33.87 7.64
C SER A 68 -12.82 -33.58 7.80
N SER A 69 -13.61 -33.70 6.73
CA SER A 69 -15.07 -33.60 6.81
C SER A 69 -15.70 -34.91 7.32
N THR A 70 -16.59 -34.78 8.31
CA THR A 70 -17.52 -35.82 8.80
C THR A 70 -18.58 -36.17 7.77
#